data_AF-B4E878-F1
#
_entry.id   AF-B4E878-F1
#
_cell.length_a   1.000
_cell.length_b   1.000
_cell.length_c   1.000
_cell.angle_alpha   90.00
_cell.angle_beta   90.00
_cell.angle_gamma   90.00
#
_symmetry.space_group_name_H-M   'P 1'
#
loop_
_entity.id
_entity.type
_entity.pdbx_description
1 polymer ?
#
loop_
_entity_poly.entity_id
_entity_poly.type
_entity_poly.pdbx_seq_one_letter_code
_entity_poly.pdbx_strand_id
1 'polypeptide(L)'
;MDVKIFYEVVDGEEVETVRGDSIRLPYTDASFGMHADCDTWGRVVGWTVTHLLSGAPVGTGRTRDAAFAAAIAYVEQNKPHLASMFANAAQARVLLEHLQRKAEAR
;
A
#
# COMPACT_ATOMS: atom_id res chain seq x y z
N MET A 1 -8.78 16.76 -6.24
CA MET A 1 -8.15 17.45 -5.10
C MET A 1 -7.41 16.37 -4.34
N ASP A 2 -6.08 16.35 -4.44
CA ASP A 2 -5.26 15.30 -3.86
C ASP A 2 -5.13 15.57 -2.35
N VAL A 3 -5.91 14.84 -1.55
CA VAL A 3 -5.86 14.95 -0.09
C VAL A 3 -4.61 14.22 0.38
N LYS A 4 -3.68 14.96 0.98
CA LYS A 4 -2.51 14.37 1.62
C LYS A 4 -2.93 13.62 2.88
N ILE A 5 -2.50 12.37 2.98
CA ILE A 5 -2.79 11.47 4.11
C ILE A 5 -1.50 10.85 4.63
N PHE A 6 -1.48 10.54 5.92
CA PHE A 6 -0.49 9.64 6.51
C PHE A 6 -1.14 8.27 6.65
N TYR A 7 -0.41 7.22 6.28
CA TYR A 7 -0.90 5.85 6.37
C TYR A 7 0.26 4.88 6.52
N GLU A 8 -0.06 3.69 7.00
CA GLU A 8 0.92 2.64 7.25
C GLU A 8 1.01 1.69 6.06
N VAL A 9 2.23 1.31 5.70
CA VAL A 9 2.55 0.35 4.64
C VAL A 9 3.32 -0.82 5.23
N VAL A 10 3.16 -2.00 4.63
CA VAL A 10 3.94 -3.18 4.97
C VAL A 10 5.14 -3.23 4.01
N ASP A 11 6.35 -3.14 4.57
CA ASP A 11 7.60 -3.37 3.83
C ASP A 11 8.38 -4.52 4.49
N GLY A 12 8.50 -5.63 3.78
CA GLY A 12 9.05 -6.87 4.34
C GLY A 12 8.30 -7.34 5.58
N GLU A 13 8.99 -7.35 6.73
CA GLU A 13 8.45 -7.73 8.04
C GLU A 13 8.15 -6.52 8.94
N GLU A 14 8.21 -5.31 8.38
CA GLU A 14 8.04 -4.05 9.09
C GLU A 14 6.79 -3.30 8.62
N VAL A 15 6.29 -2.43 9.50
CA VAL A 15 5.20 -1.50 9.20
C VAL A 15 5.74 -0.09 9.34
N GLU A 16 5.66 0.68 8.27
CA GLU A 16 6.19 2.05 8.22
C GLU A 16 5.06 3.06 7.96
N THR A 17 5.15 4.23 8.58
CA THR A 17 4.25 5.34 8.28
C THR A 17 4.79 6.19 7.15
N VAL A 18 4.03 6.34 6.08
CA VAL A 18 4.37 7.17 4.92
C VAL A 18 3.39 8.34 4.77
N ARG A 19 3.82 9.37 4.03
CA ARG A 19 2.97 10.47 3.60
C ARG A 19 2.70 10.35 2.10
N GLY A 20 1.43 10.36 1.72
CA GLY A 20 1.04 10.23 0.32
C GLY A 20 -0.25 10.97 -0.03
N ASP A 21 -0.74 10.70 -1.23
CA ASP A 21 -2.03 11.16 -1.73
C ASP A 21 -3.08 10.06 -1.58
N SER A 22 -4.29 10.41 -1.14
CA SER A 22 -5.44 9.52 -1.27
C SER A 22 -5.88 9.44 -2.73
N ILE A 23 -6.01 8.23 -3.26
CA ILE A 23 -6.42 8.00 -4.65
C ILE A 23 -7.56 6.98 -4.72
N ARG A 24 -8.29 7.02 -5.84
CA ARG A 24 -9.34 6.04 -6.17
C ARG A 24 -8.90 5.21 -7.36
N LEU A 25 -9.11 3.91 -7.28
CA LEU A 25 -8.95 2.98 -8.39
C LEU A 25 -10.34 2.57 -8.90
N PRO A 26 -10.50 2.33 -10.22
CA PRO A 26 -11.75 1.84 -10.77
C PRO A 26 -12.04 0.41 -10.32
N TYR A 27 -13.29 -0.03 -10.46
CA TYR A 27 -13.74 -1.43 -10.23
C TYR A 27 -13.70 -1.92 -8.78
N THR A 28 -13.48 -1.04 -7.81
CA THR A 28 -13.44 -1.38 -6.38
C THR A 28 -13.78 -0.17 -5.53
N ASP A 29 -14.40 -0.40 -4.36
CA ASP A 29 -14.67 0.62 -3.35
C ASP A 29 -13.58 0.67 -2.27
N ALA A 30 -12.51 -0.10 -2.43
CA ALA A 30 -11.37 -0.08 -1.53
C ALA A 30 -10.63 1.28 -1.56
N SER A 31 -10.03 1.65 -0.43
CA SER A 31 -9.29 2.91 -0.30
C SER A 31 -7.81 2.70 -0.55
N PHE A 32 -7.20 3.62 -1.31
CA PHE A 32 -5.79 3.54 -1.68
C PHE A 32 -5.04 4.83 -1.36
N GLY A 33 -3.77 4.67 -1.02
CA GLY A 33 -2.80 5.73 -0.92
C GLY A 33 -1.75 5.58 -2.02
N MET A 34 -1.14 6.68 -2.43
CA MET A 34 0.01 6.66 -3.31
C MET A 34 1.12 7.56 -2.75
N HIS A 35 2.34 7.04 -2.67
CA HIS A 35 3.49 7.78 -2.16
C HIS A 35 4.71 7.56 -3.07
N ALA A 36 5.70 8.43 -2.91
CA ALA A 36 7.00 8.28 -3.56
C ALA A 36 7.90 7.45 -2.66
N ASP A 37 8.60 6.48 -3.24
CA ASP A 37 9.64 5.72 -2.57
C ASP A 37 10.95 6.51 -2.71
N CYS A 38 11.64 6.73 -1.59
CA CYS A 38 12.88 7.50 -1.55
C CYS A 38 14.07 6.61 -1.17
N ASP A 39 15.22 6.87 -1.77
CA ASP A 39 16.48 6.32 -1.26
C ASP A 39 16.92 7.00 0.04
N THR A 40 18.03 6.53 0.62
CA THR A 40 18.61 7.06 1.86
C THR A 40 19.04 8.52 1.76
N TRP A 41 19.16 9.08 0.55
CA TRP A 41 19.47 10.49 0.32
C TRP A 41 18.22 11.33 0.02
N GLY A 42 17.02 10.74 0.14
CA GLY A 42 15.75 11.40 -0.13
C GLY A 42 15.42 11.58 -1.61
N ARG A 43 16.13 10.90 -2.52
CA ARG A 43 15.82 10.96 -3.95
C ARG A 43 14.70 9.99 -4.26
N VAL A 44 13.71 10.45 -5.00
CA VAL A 44 12.62 9.60 -5.47
C VAL A 44 13.16 8.54 -6.43
N VAL A 45 13.03 7.28 -6.04
CA VAL A 45 13.44 6.10 -6.81
C VAL A 45 12.25 5.33 -7.37
N GLY A 46 11.06 5.56 -6.83
CA GLY A 46 9.85 4.86 -7.22
C GLY A 46 8.59 5.55 -6.72
N TRP A 47 7.47 4.97 -7.10
CA TRP A 47 6.15 5.28 -6.59
C TRP A 47 5.42 3.98 -6.31
N THR A 48 4.68 3.97 -5.21
CA THR A 48 3.90 2.82 -4.75
C THR A 48 2.46 3.25 -4.50
N VAL A 49 1.53 2.44 -4.98
CA VAL A 49 0.10 2.47 -4.63
C VAL A 49 -0.18 1.38 -3.62
N THR A 50 -0.81 1.73 -2.52
CA THR A 50 -1.02 0.86 -1.35
C THR A 50 -2.50 0.79 -1.00
N HIS A 51 -3.00 -0.41 -0.72
CA HIS A 51 -4.32 -0.59 -0.13
C HIS A 51 -4.30 -0.16 1.35
N LEU A 52 -5.07 0.87 1.71
CA LEU A 52 -4.93 1.57 2.99
C LEU A 52 -5.24 0.70 4.20
N LEU A 53 -6.20 -0.23 4.10
CA LEU A 53 -6.58 -1.06 5.25
C LEU A 53 -5.52 -2.12 5.57
N SER A 54 -4.88 -2.69 4.54
CA SER A 54 -3.90 -3.76 4.75
C SER A 54 -2.45 -3.29 4.70
N GLY A 55 -2.17 -2.06 4.27
CA GLY A 55 -0.81 -1.58 4.01
C GLY A 55 -0.10 -2.30 2.85
N ALA A 56 -0.80 -3.15 2.10
CA ALA A 56 -0.18 -3.98 1.07
C ALA A 56 0.03 -3.19 -0.24
N PRO A 57 1.18 -3.33 -0.92
CA PRO A 57 1.42 -2.71 -2.22
C PRO A 57 0.55 -3.38 -3.29
N VAL A 58 -0.04 -2.56 -4.15
CA VAL A 58 -0.99 -2.94 -5.22
C VAL A 58 -0.46 -2.58 -6.61
N GLY A 59 0.39 -1.56 -6.70
CA GLY A 59 1.10 -1.21 -7.92
C GLY A 59 2.35 -0.41 -7.61
N THR A 60 3.42 -0.66 -8.37
CA THR A 60 4.70 0.04 -8.24
C THR A 60 5.19 0.51 -9.60
N GLY A 61 6.01 1.55 -9.62
CA GLY A 61 6.55 2.07 -10.87
C GLY A 61 7.64 3.12 -10.66
N ARG A 62 8.46 3.33 -11.69
CA ARG A 62 9.48 4.40 -11.69
C ARG A 62 8.89 5.80 -11.70
N THR A 63 7.63 5.93 -12.11
CA THR A 63 6.88 7.18 -12.15
C THR A 63 5.52 6.99 -11.47
N ARG A 64 4.92 8.10 -11.05
CA ARG A 64 3.57 8.14 -10.47
C ARG A 64 2.53 7.45 -11.38
N ASP A 65 2.54 7.79 -12.67
CA ASP A 65 1.58 7.24 -13.64
C ASP A 65 1.80 5.75 -13.89
N ALA A 66 3.05 5.28 -13.91
CA ALA A 66 3.35 3.87 -14.07
C ALA A 66 2.85 3.05 -12.87
N ALA A 67 3.05 3.54 -11.65
CA ALA A 67 2.53 2.90 -10.44
C ALA A 67 0.99 2.86 -10.43
N PHE A 68 0.35 3.97 -10.83
CA PHE A 68 -1.10 4.05 -10.93
C PHE A 68 -1.67 3.11 -11.98
N ALA A 69 -1.07 3.06 -13.17
CA ALA A 69 -1.46 2.13 -14.24
C ALA A 69 -1.28 0.67 -13.81
N ALA A 70 -0.18 0.34 -13.14
CA ALA A 70 0.05 -0.99 -12.59
C ALA A 70 -1.02 -1.37 -11.55
N ALA A 71 -1.41 -0.43 -10.69
CA ALA A 71 -2.46 -0.65 -9.69
C ALA A 71 -3.84 -0.87 -10.34
N ILE A 72 -4.18 -0.13 -11.39
CA ILE A 72 -5.40 -0.39 -12.19
C ILE A 72 -5.37 -1.79 -12.77
N ALA A 73 -4.25 -2.18 -13.40
CA ALA A 73 -4.10 -3.49 -14.01
C ALA A 73 -4.22 -4.61 -12.96
N TYR A 74 -3.62 -4.43 -11.77
CA TYR A 74 -3.75 -5.37 -10.65
C TYR A 74 -5.21 -5.54 -10.23
N VAL A 75 -5.91 -4.43 -9.97
CA VAL A 75 -7.31 -4.44 -9.58
C VAL A 75 -8.16 -5.09 -10.66
N GLU A 76 -7.87 -4.80 -11.93
CA GLU A 76 -8.59 -5.33 -13.07
C GLU A 76 -8.43 -6.85 -13.24
N GLN A 77 -7.20 -7.35 -13.15
CA GLN A 77 -6.89 -8.76 -13.28
C GLN A 77 -7.49 -9.59 -12.13
N ASN A 78 -7.60 -9.00 -10.94
CA ASN A 78 -8.04 -9.69 -9.73
C ASN A 78 -9.50 -9.39 -9.34
N LYS A 79 -10.29 -8.67 -10.17
CA LYS A 79 -11.68 -8.24 -9.84
C LYS A 79 -12.51 -9.31 -9.10
N PRO A 80 -12.56 -10.59 -9.53
CA PRO A 80 -13.39 -11.60 -8.87
C PRO A 80 -12.94 -11.97 -7.45
N HIS A 81 -11.66 -11.80 -7.14
CA HIS A 81 -11.03 -12.24 -5.89
C HIS A 81 -10.51 -11.10 -5.03
N LEU A 82 -10.61 -9.85 -5.52
CA LEU A 82 -10.00 -8.68 -4.92
C LEU A 82 -10.44 -8.46 -3.47
N ALA A 83 -11.74 -8.63 -3.19
CA ALA A 83 -12.28 -8.48 -1.85
C ALA A 83 -11.68 -9.48 -0.86
N SER A 84 -11.59 -10.76 -1.23
CA SER A 84 -10.98 -11.79 -0.38
C SER A 84 -9.47 -11.59 -0.24
N MET A 85 -8.78 -11.16 -1.29
CA MET A 85 -7.34 -10.89 -1.24
C MET A 85 -7.03 -9.74 -0.27
N PHE A 86 -7.78 -8.64 -0.33
CA PHE A 86 -7.63 -7.52 0.60
C PHE A 86 -8.02 -7.87 2.03
N ALA A 87 -9.07 -8.67 2.23
CA ALA A 87 -9.43 -9.17 3.56
C ALA A 87 -8.30 -10.02 4.17
N ASN A 88 -7.73 -10.94 3.37
CA ASN A 88 -6.62 -11.79 3.81
C ASN A 88 -5.36 -10.94 4.11
N ALA A 89 -5.06 -9.94 3.27
CA ALA A 89 -3.94 -9.04 3.49
C ALA A 89 -4.12 -8.23 4.79
N ALA A 90 -5.34 -7.75 5.08
CA ALA A 90 -5.63 -7.04 6.32
C ALA A 90 -5.46 -7.96 7.56
N GLN A 91 -5.89 -9.22 7.47
CA GLN A 91 -5.67 -10.20 8.54
C GLN A 91 -4.18 -10.52 8.74
N ALA A 92 -3.42 -10.67 7.65
CA ALA A 92 -1.98 -10.89 7.71
C ALA A 92 -1.26 -9.72 8.39
N ARG A 93 -1.66 -8.48 8.09
CA ARG A 93 -1.14 -7.28 8.76
C ARG A 93 -1.41 -7.29 10.27
N VAL A 94 -2.62 -7.63 10.70
CA VAL A 94 -2.94 -7.73 12.15
C VAL A 94 -2.03 -8.75 12.85
N LEU A 95 -1.73 -9.87 12.17
CA LEU A 95 -0.79 -10.86 12.70
C LEU A 95 0.63 -10.32 12.79
N LEU A 96 1.11 -9.61 11.76
CA LEU A 96 2.43 -8.98 11.74
C LEU A 96 2.62 -8.02 12.91
N GLU A 97 1.66 -7.11 13.10
CA GLU A 97 1.68 -6.14 14.21
C GLU A 97 1.67 -6.83 15.59
N HIS A 98 0.97 -7.97 15.70
CA HIS A 98 0.98 -8.76 16.94
C HIS A 98 2.34 -9.42 17.22
N LEU A 99 3.02 -9.90 16.18
CA LEU A 99 4.35 -10.49 16.31
C LEU A 99 5.41 -9.43 16.67
N GLN A 100 5.35 -8.25 16.06
CA GLN A 100 6.23 -7.12 16.37
C GLN A 100 6.09 -6.69 17.84
N ARG A 101 4.86 -6.46 18.33
CA ARG A 101 4.62 -6.12 19.75
C ARG A 101 5.17 -7.15 20.73
N LYS A 102 5.13 -8.44 20.37
CA LYS A 102 5.71 -9.52 21.20
C LYS A 102 7.24 -9.50 21.20
N ALA A 103 7.87 -9.09 20.11
CA ALA A 103 9.32 -8.96 20.02
C ALA A 103 9.84 -7.78 20.85
N GLU A 104 9.12 -6.65 20.84
CA GLU A 104 9.47 -5.45 21.62
C GLU A 104 9.31 -5.61 23.13
N ALA A 105 8.46 -6.53 23.58
CA ALA A 105 8.21 -6.80 25.00
C ALA A 105 9.24 -7.77 25.64
N ARG A 106 10.26 -8.20 24.89
CA ARG A 106 11.34 -9.10 25.35
C ARG A 106 12.63 -8.33 25.57
#